data_AF-A0A7S4E2A9-F1
#
_entry.id   AF-A0A7S4E2A9-F1
#
_cell.length_a   1.000
_cell.length_b   1.000
_cell.length_c   1.000
_cell.angle_alpha   90.00
_cell.angle_beta   90.00
_cell.angle_gamma   90.00
#
_symmetry.space_group_name_H-M   'P 1'
#
loop_
_entity.id
_entity.type
_entity.pdbx_description
1 polymer ?
#
loop_
_entity_poly.entity_id
_entity_poly.type
_entity_poly.pdbx_seq_one_letter_code
_entity_poly.pdbx_strand_id
1 'polypeptide(L)'
;RGLAYLALVGAPLGPRGAERLATAATPQLRALRLQGCDARDAGLDAFAQALGERLPQLERLDVSRNRASLHACKRLKKAAKARGANGGKKCRVELRGNCLALEMACAATHAAGVAAFATGGPYLLHEAKRLGLDGACVRSLAV
;
A
#
# COMPACT_ATOMS: atom_id res chain seq x y z
N ARG A 1 24.73 -12.69 11.57
CA ARG A 1 23.87 -12.85 10.38
C ARG A 1 22.56 -12.09 10.66
N GLY A 2 22.22 -11.08 9.85
CA GLY A 2 21.04 -10.24 10.09
C GLY A 2 19.76 -10.79 9.44
N LEU A 3 18.59 -10.38 9.93
CA LEU A 3 17.29 -10.78 9.39
C LEU A 3 17.07 -10.14 8.01
N ALA A 4 16.94 -10.96 6.96
CA ALA A 4 16.70 -10.49 5.60
C ALA A 4 15.21 -10.53 5.19
N TYR A 5 14.41 -11.37 5.85
CA TYR A 5 12.98 -11.55 5.58
C TYR A 5 12.20 -11.58 6.89
N LEU A 6 11.10 -10.84 6.95
CA LEU A 6 10.18 -10.83 8.09
C LEU A 6 8.73 -10.85 7.57
N ALA A 7 7.93 -11.75 8.14
CA ALA A 7 6.49 -11.83 7.86
C ALA A 7 5.71 -11.89 9.18
N LEU A 8 4.73 -11.01 9.33
CA LEU A 8 3.84 -10.90 10.49
C LEU A 8 2.37 -10.97 10.06
N VAL A 9 2.10 -11.69 8.96
CA VAL A 9 0.79 -11.70 8.29
C VAL A 9 -0.34 -12.03 9.26
N GLY A 10 -1.37 -11.18 9.30
CA GLY A 10 -2.52 -11.33 10.18
C GLY A 10 -2.27 -11.03 11.66
N ALA A 11 -1.02 -10.73 12.06
CA ALA A 11 -0.74 -10.33 13.43
C ALA A 11 -1.30 -8.91 13.67
N PRO A 12 -2.11 -8.69 14.73
CA PRO A 12 -2.77 -7.42 14.98
C PRO A 12 -1.79 -6.41 15.59
N LEU A 13 -0.82 -5.96 14.79
CA LEU A 13 0.15 -4.95 15.20
C LEU A 13 -0.54 -3.62 15.53
N GLY A 14 -1.61 -3.30 14.79
CA GLY A 14 -2.24 -2.00 14.85
C GLY A 14 -1.31 -0.88 14.33
N PRO A 15 -1.78 0.38 14.36
CA PRO A 15 -1.00 1.51 13.87
C PRO A 15 0.30 1.72 14.66
N ARG A 16 0.25 1.66 16.00
CA ARG A 16 1.43 1.84 16.86
C ARG A 16 2.46 0.73 16.69
N GLY A 17 2.03 -0.52 16.52
CA GLY A 17 2.94 -1.63 16.28
C GLY A 17 3.63 -1.50 14.91
N ALA A 18 2.89 -1.08 13.88
CA ALA A 18 3.45 -0.82 12.56
C ALA A 18 4.45 0.35 12.56
N GLU A 19 4.16 1.46 13.27
CA GLU A 19 5.10 2.57 13.47
C GLU A 19 6.40 2.13 14.17
N ARG A 20 6.26 1.38 15.27
CA ARG A 20 7.41 0.83 15.99
C ARG A 20 8.22 -0.11 15.11
N LEU A 21 7.57 -0.92 14.30
CA LEU A 21 8.25 -1.80 13.37
C LEU A 21 8.97 -1.01 12.26
N ALA A 22 8.36 0.02 11.70
CA ALA A 22 9.00 0.88 10.70
C ALA A 22 10.27 1.56 11.24
N THR A 23 10.28 1.88 12.54
CA THR A 23 11.42 2.51 13.21
C THR A 23 12.48 1.52 13.67
N ALA A 24 12.10 0.31 14.08
CA ALA A 24 12.99 -0.73 14.61
C ALA A 24 13.49 -1.74 13.55
N ALA A 25 12.87 -1.76 12.36
CA ALA A 25 13.25 -2.69 11.31
C ALA A 25 14.71 -2.47 10.88
N THR A 26 15.43 -3.58 10.69
CA THR A 26 16.87 -3.55 10.46
C THR A 26 17.22 -3.14 9.03
N PRO A 27 18.32 -2.40 8.79
CA PRO A 27 18.68 -1.90 7.47
C PRO A 27 19.02 -3.01 6.45
N GLN A 28 19.36 -4.23 6.91
CA GLN A 28 19.59 -5.39 6.04
C GLN A 28 18.32 -6.08 5.53
N LEU A 29 17.13 -5.67 6.00
CA LEU A 29 15.88 -6.31 5.64
C LEU A 29 15.60 -6.10 4.15
N ARG A 30 15.37 -7.20 3.42
CA ARG A 30 15.08 -7.18 1.97
C ARG A 30 13.60 -7.35 1.67
N ALA A 31 12.87 -8.03 2.54
CA ALA A 31 11.44 -8.25 2.36
C ALA A 31 10.69 -8.20 3.70
N LEU A 32 9.59 -7.45 3.70
CA LEU A 32 8.72 -7.27 4.85
C LEU A 32 7.26 -7.50 4.43
N ARG A 33 6.57 -8.39 5.14
CA ARG A 33 5.16 -8.70 4.90
C ARG A 33 4.31 -8.44 6.14
N LEU A 34 3.40 -7.48 6.00
CA LEU A 34 2.47 -7.01 7.03
C LEU A 34 1.03 -7.08 6.54
N GLN A 35 0.72 -8.05 5.68
CA GLN A 35 -0.63 -8.19 5.16
C GLN A 35 -1.61 -8.41 6.32
N GLY A 36 -2.68 -7.62 6.37
CA GLY A 36 -3.75 -7.81 7.36
C GLY A 36 -3.39 -7.45 8.81
N CYS A 37 -2.43 -6.54 9.04
CA CYS A 37 -1.94 -6.20 10.38
C CYS A 37 -2.64 -4.99 11.05
N ASP A 38 -3.67 -4.42 10.42
CA ASP A 38 -4.35 -3.18 10.85
C ASP A 38 -3.40 -1.98 11.04
N ALA A 39 -2.41 -1.82 10.15
CA ALA A 39 -1.42 -0.73 10.23
C ALA A 39 -2.03 0.67 10.04
N ARG A 40 -3.13 0.78 9.29
CA ARG A 40 -3.83 2.04 8.96
C ARG A 40 -2.90 3.09 8.35
N ASP A 41 -3.38 4.33 8.24
CA ASP A 41 -2.62 5.44 7.65
C ASP A 41 -1.30 5.68 8.37
N ALA A 42 -1.34 5.72 9.70
CA ALA A 42 -0.17 6.05 10.51
C ALA A 42 0.98 5.04 10.33
N GLY A 43 0.68 3.75 10.28
CA GLY A 43 1.68 2.73 9.97
C GLY A 43 2.25 2.86 8.56
N LEU A 44 1.40 3.09 7.54
CA LEU A 44 1.89 3.28 6.16
C LEU A 44 2.74 4.55 6.01
N ASP A 45 2.40 5.62 6.72
CA ASP A 45 3.16 6.87 6.73
C ASP A 45 4.53 6.69 7.38
N ALA A 46 4.59 5.94 8.49
CA ALA A 46 5.85 5.59 9.12
C ALA A 46 6.75 4.77 8.17
N PHE A 47 6.18 3.82 7.42
CA PHE A 47 6.93 3.12 6.38
C PHE A 47 7.34 4.02 5.21
N ALA A 48 6.52 4.99 4.83
CA ALA A 48 6.88 5.95 3.78
C ALA A 48 8.11 6.78 4.17
N GLN A 49 8.19 7.21 5.43
CA GLN A 49 9.38 7.87 5.98
C GLN A 49 10.58 6.92 6.06
N ALA A 50 10.39 5.73 6.63
CA ALA A 50 11.48 4.75 6.84
C ALA A 50 12.11 4.24 5.55
N LEU A 51 11.37 4.17 4.43
CA LEU A 51 11.92 3.75 3.14
C LEU A 51 13.07 4.64 2.68
N GLY A 52 13.01 5.94 2.92
CA GLY A 52 14.04 6.89 2.50
C GLY A 52 15.29 6.87 3.38
N GLU A 53 15.14 6.54 4.66
CA GLU A 53 16.19 6.77 5.67
C GLU A 53 16.74 5.50 6.31
N ARG A 54 15.91 4.48 6.53
CA ARG A 54 16.20 3.36 7.45
C ARG A 54 16.18 2.00 6.79
N LEU A 55 15.51 1.87 5.66
CA LEU A 55 15.31 0.60 4.95
C LEU A 55 15.96 0.62 3.56
N PRO A 56 17.26 0.90 3.42
CA PRO A 56 17.91 1.07 2.12
C PRO A 56 17.96 -0.23 1.32
N GLN A 57 17.94 -1.39 1.99
CA GLN A 57 18.00 -2.71 1.34
C GLN A 57 16.64 -3.33 1.05
N LEU A 58 15.53 -2.70 1.47
CA LEU A 58 14.20 -3.31 1.36
C LEU A 58 13.72 -3.33 -0.08
N GLU A 59 13.60 -4.50 -0.69
CA GLU A 59 13.20 -4.70 -2.08
C GLU A 59 11.70 -4.96 -2.22
N ARG A 60 11.06 -5.51 -1.18
CA ARG A 60 9.61 -5.83 -1.18
C ARG A 60 8.95 -5.42 0.14
N LEU A 61 7.83 -4.70 0.04
CA LEU A 61 6.97 -4.33 1.15
C LEU A 61 5.52 -4.70 0.81
N ASP A 62 4.97 -5.71 1.49
CA ASP A 62 3.56 -6.07 1.39
C ASP A 62 2.81 -5.51 2.58
N VAL A 63 2.03 -4.45 2.35
CA VAL A 63 1.14 -3.83 3.34
C VAL A 63 -0.32 -3.95 2.90
N SER A 64 -0.65 -5.01 2.17
CA SER A 64 -2.01 -5.28 1.72
C SER A 64 -2.97 -5.44 2.91
N ARG A 65 -4.24 -5.07 2.74
CA ARG A 65 -5.32 -5.29 3.74
C ARG A 65 -5.06 -4.63 5.10
N ASN A 66 -4.44 -3.45 5.12
CA ASN A 66 -4.17 -2.70 6.35
C ASN A 66 -5.13 -1.54 6.62
N ARG A 67 -6.27 -1.50 5.89
CA ARG A 67 -7.35 -0.51 6.07
C ARG A 67 -6.86 0.95 5.97
N ALA A 68 -5.83 1.20 5.17
CA ALA A 68 -5.32 2.54 4.95
C ALA A 68 -6.09 3.31 3.86
N SER A 69 -6.12 4.63 3.99
CA SER A 69 -6.72 5.54 3.03
C SER A 69 -5.97 5.58 1.70
N LEU A 70 -6.63 6.14 0.69
CA LEU A 70 -6.02 6.41 -0.61
C LEU A 70 -4.79 7.32 -0.49
N HIS A 71 -4.86 8.32 0.39
CA HIS A 71 -3.78 9.30 0.57
C HIS A 71 -2.54 8.65 1.17
N ALA A 72 -2.69 7.81 2.19
CA ALA A 72 -1.57 7.05 2.76
C ALA A 72 -0.93 6.11 1.74
N CYS A 73 -1.75 5.38 0.96
CA CYS A 73 -1.27 4.53 -0.13
C CYS A 73 -0.46 5.32 -1.18
N LYS A 74 -0.95 6.52 -1.58
CA LYS A 74 -0.25 7.41 -2.52
C LYS A 74 1.08 7.90 -1.94
N ARG A 75 1.13 8.29 -0.67
CA ARG A 75 2.37 8.74 -0.01
C ARG A 75 3.41 7.63 0.03
N LEU A 76 3.04 6.42 0.45
CA LEU A 76 3.95 5.28 0.50
C LEU A 76 4.49 4.92 -0.90
N LYS A 77 3.63 4.88 -1.91
CA LYS A 77 4.06 4.60 -3.29
C LYS A 77 4.98 5.69 -3.85
N LYS A 78 4.70 6.95 -3.53
CA LYS A 78 5.57 8.10 -3.89
C LYS A 78 6.94 7.97 -3.23
N ALA A 79 7.00 7.64 -1.94
CA ALA A 79 8.25 7.44 -1.22
C ALA A 79 9.10 6.30 -1.82
N ALA A 80 8.48 5.15 -2.11
CA ALA A 80 9.15 4.03 -2.77
C ALA A 80 9.73 4.41 -4.15
N LYS A 81 8.99 5.22 -4.94
CA LYS A 81 9.45 5.71 -6.23
C LYS A 81 10.59 6.72 -6.09
N ALA A 82 10.46 7.68 -5.17
CA ALA A 82 11.49 8.70 -4.91
C ALA A 82 12.81 8.07 -4.48
N ARG A 83 12.75 7.05 -3.61
CA ARG A 83 13.95 6.29 -3.22
C ARG A 83 14.68 5.68 -4.41
N GLY A 84 13.94 5.07 -5.35
CA GLY A 84 14.51 4.51 -6.57
C GLY A 84 15.05 5.56 -7.54
N ALA A 85 14.45 6.75 -7.58
CA ALA A 85 14.94 7.87 -8.40
C ALA A 85 16.23 8.48 -7.84
N ASN A 86 16.40 8.48 -6.50
CA ASN A 86 17.58 9.00 -5.81
C ASN A 86 18.76 8.00 -5.78
N GLY A 87 18.81 7.03 -6.70
CA GLY A 87 19.87 6.01 -6.75
C GLY A 87 19.79 4.91 -5.69
N GLY A 88 18.79 4.95 -4.80
CA GLY A 88 18.52 3.88 -3.86
C GLY A 88 17.94 2.63 -4.55
N LYS A 89 17.97 1.48 -3.86
CA LYS A 89 17.35 0.25 -4.39
C LYS A 89 15.86 0.50 -4.68
N LYS A 90 15.30 -0.14 -5.71
CA LYS A 90 13.85 -0.09 -5.96
C LYS A 90 13.10 -0.91 -4.90
N CYS A 91 11.99 -0.39 -4.37
CA CYS A 91 11.08 -1.13 -3.48
C CYS A 91 9.77 -1.40 -4.20
N ARG A 92 9.37 -2.66 -4.33
CA ARG A 92 8.02 -3.03 -4.78
C ARG A 92 7.08 -2.99 -3.58
N VAL A 93 6.08 -2.12 -3.64
CA VAL A 93 5.04 -1.98 -2.59
C VAL A 93 3.73 -2.60 -3.06
N GLU A 94 3.19 -3.53 -2.29
CA GLU A 94 1.87 -4.12 -2.49
C GLU A 94 0.84 -3.50 -1.53
N LEU A 95 -0.23 -2.93 -2.09
CA LEU A 95 -1.20 -2.07 -1.37
C LEU A 95 -2.63 -2.63 -1.40
N ARG A 96 -2.85 -3.81 -1.96
CA ARG A 96 -4.18 -4.35 -2.27
C ARG A 96 -5.07 -4.41 -1.03
N GLY A 97 -6.35 -4.02 -1.13
CA GLY A 97 -7.32 -4.14 -0.04
C GLY A 97 -7.15 -3.13 1.10
N ASN A 98 -6.46 -2.01 0.89
CA ASN A 98 -6.37 -0.93 1.88
C ASN A 98 -7.55 0.04 1.79
N CYS A 99 -7.76 0.62 0.60
CA CYS A 99 -8.72 1.71 0.42
C CYS A 99 -10.13 1.17 0.15
N LEU A 100 -10.78 0.68 1.20
CA LEU A 100 -12.15 0.14 1.12
C LEU A 100 -13.12 1.16 0.51
N ALA A 101 -12.98 2.46 0.85
CA ALA A 101 -13.83 3.51 0.28
C ALA A 101 -13.69 3.63 -1.25
N LEU A 102 -12.47 3.51 -1.79
CA LEU A 102 -12.26 3.48 -3.24
C LEU A 102 -12.84 2.20 -3.86
N GLU A 103 -12.69 1.06 -3.19
CA GLU A 103 -13.28 -0.21 -3.66
C GLU A 103 -14.82 -0.16 -3.66
N MET A 104 -15.43 0.49 -2.67
CA MET A 104 -16.88 0.73 -2.59
C MET A 104 -17.35 1.75 -3.62
N ALA A 105 -16.61 2.84 -3.84
CA ALA A 105 -16.91 3.80 -4.89
C ALA A 105 -16.86 3.16 -6.28
N CYS A 106 -15.88 2.28 -6.52
CA CYS A 106 -15.81 1.46 -7.73
C CYS A 106 -17.03 0.52 -7.85
N ALA A 107 -17.41 -0.16 -6.78
CA ALA A 107 -18.59 -1.03 -6.79
C ALA A 107 -19.90 -0.25 -7.04
N ALA A 108 -20.05 0.92 -6.42
CA ALA A 108 -21.24 1.76 -6.55
C ALA A 108 -21.36 2.34 -7.97
N THR A 109 -20.26 2.79 -8.56
CA THR A 109 -20.24 3.28 -9.95
C THR A 109 -20.55 2.18 -10.95
N HIS A 110 -20.15 0.93 -10.70
CA HIS A 110 -20.58 -0.22 -11.51
C HIS A 110 -22.09 -0.46 -11.39
N ALA A 111 -22.62 -0.46 -10.16
CA ALA A 111 -24.04 -0.73 -9.90
C ALA A 111 -24.98 0.39 -10.42
N ALA A 112 -24.53 1.65 -10.42
CA ALA A 112 -25.29 2.79 -10.89
C ALA A 112 -25.33 2.94 -12.43
N GLY A 113 -24.61 2.09 -13.17
CA GLY A 113 -24.64 2.05 -14.63
C GLY A 113 -23.79 3.11 -15.34
N VAL A 114 -23.83 3.08 -16.68
CA VAL A 114 -22.89 3.79 -17.59
C VAL A 114 -22.84 5.31 -17.37
N ALA A 115 -23.96 5.93 -16.98
CA ALA A 115 -24.05 7.38 -16.75
C ALA A 115 -23.24 7.86 -15.53
N ALA A 116 -23.26 7.10 -14.42
CA ALA A 116 -22.46 7.40 -13.23
C ALA A 116 -20.97 7.06 -13.45
N PHE A 117 -20.69 6.08 -14.32
CA PHE A 117 -19.33 5.77 -14.73
C PHE A 117 -18.70 6.91 -15.55
N ALA A 118 -19.43 7.52 -16.49
CA ALA A 118 -18.88 8.55 -17.38
C ALA A 118 -18.30 9.79 -16.66
N THR A 119 -18.80 10.14 -15.48
CA THR A 119 -18.35 11.32 -14.72
C THR A 119 -17.26 11.03 -13.69
N GLY A 120 -17.20 9.82 -13.11
CA GLY A 120 -16.25 9.49 -12.03
C GLY A 120 -15.49 8.17 -12.20
N GLY A 121 -16.01 7.22 -12.97
CA GLY A 121 -15.47 5.88 -13.16
C GLY A 121 -14.04 5.83 -13.70
N PRO A 122 -13.69 6.53 -14.78
CA PRO A 122 -12.34 6.55 -15.33
C PRO A 122 -11.27 7.01 -14.34
N TYR A 123 -11.56 8.03 -13.52
CA TYR A 123 -10.63 8.53 -12.51
C TYR A 123 -10.39 7.48 -11.41
N LEU A 124 -11.46 6.88 -10.90
CA LEU A 124 -11.38 5.84 -9.86
C LEU A 124 -10.61 4.62 -10.37
N LEU A 125 -10.88 4.18 -11.61
CA LEU A 125 -10.19 3.06 -12.24
C LEU A 125 -8.71 3.37 -12.48
N HIS A 126 -8.39 4.59 -12.93
CA HIS A 126 -7.01 5.04 -13.11
C HIS A 126 -6.22 5.02 -11.81
N GLU A 127 -6.77 5.56 -10.72
CA GLU A 127 -6.10 5.55 -9.41
C GLU A 127 -5.95 4.14 -8.83
N ALA A 128 -6.97 3.29 -8.98
CA ALA A 128 -6.91 1.90 -8.56
C ALA A 128 -5.82 1.11 -9.29
N LYS A 129 -5.75 1.20 -10.62
CA LYS A 129 -4.71 0.58 -11.45
C LYS A 129 -3.33 1.14 -11.10
N ARG A 130 -3.20 2.46 -10.96
CA ARG A 130 -1.95 3.13 -10.60
C ARG A 130 -1.40 2.65 -9.26
N LEU A 131 -2.26 2.32 -8.31
CA LEU A 131 -1.87 1.82 -7.00
C LEU A 131 -1.71 0.28 -6.95
N GLY A 132 -2.21 -0.46 -7.94
CA GLY A 132 -2.24 -1.93 -7.92
C GLY A 132 -3.29 -2.48 -6.95
N LEU A 133 -4.41 -1.78 -6.83
CA LEU A 133 -5.53 -2.16 -5.98
C LEU A 133 -6.42 -3.13 -6.76
N ASP A 134 -5.99 -4.39 -6.89
CA ASP A 134 -6.67 -5.41 -7.72
C ASP A 134 -7.89 -6.05 -7.01
N GLY A 135 -8.78 -5.22 -6.45
CA GLY A 135 -10.05 -5.66 -5.89
C GLY A 135 -10.97 -6.23 -6.98
N ALA A 136 -11.89 -7.13 -6.63
CA ALA A 136 -12.86 -7.67 -7.59
C ALA A 136 -13.62 -6.56 -8.32
N CYS A 137 -13.97 -5.47 -7.61
CA CYS A 137 -14.63 -4.29 -8.15
C CYS A 137 -13.82 -3.58 -9.26
N VAL A 138 -12.49 -3.52 -9.13
CA VAL A 138 -11.60 -2.85 -10.10
C VAL A 138 -11.46 -3.68 -11.37
N ARG A 139 -11.58 -5.01 -11.28
CA ARG A 139 -11.61 -5.91 -12.44
C ARG A 139 -12.96 -5.87 -13.15
N SER A 140 -14.07 -5.77 -12.41
CA SER A 140 -15.42 -5.68 -12.97
C SER A 140 -15.67 -4.36 -13.73
N LEU A 141 -15.00 -3.27 -13.34
CA LEU A 141 -15.08 -1.96 -14.02
C LEU A 141 -14.17 -1.82 -15.25
N ALA A 142 -13.28 -2.78 -15.50
CA ALA A 142 -12.31 -2.71 -16.60
C ALA A 142 -12.82 -3.34 -17.91
N VAL A 143 -14.08 -3.80 -17.92
CA VAL A 143 -14.82 -4.38 -19.05
C VAL A 143 -15.92 -3.40 -19.45
#